data_AF-A0A351R0X6-F1
#
_entry.id   AF-A0A351R0X6-F1
#
_cell.length_a   1.000
_cell.length_b   1.000
_cell.length_c   1.000
_cell.angle_alpha   90.00
_cell.angle_beta   90.00
_cell.angle_gamma   90.00
#
_symmetry.space_group_name_H-M   'P 1'
#
loop_
_entity.id
_entity.type
_entity.pdbx_description
1 polymer ?
#
loop_
_entity_poly.entity_id
_entity_poly.type
_entity_poly.pdbx_seq_one_letter_code
_entity_poly.pdbx_strand_id
1 'polypeptide(L)'
;MSAILANSSASASGGMGMFGMIIWLVVIFGFMYFLMIRPQKKEQKKKDLMLSEVAVGDTVLTTSGFYGTIIDIVDDTVIVEFGNNKNCRIPMQKAAIADVEKAESAS
;
A
#
# COMPACT_ATOMS: atom_id res chain seq x y z
N MET A 1 -31.27 -32.42 -20.25
CA MET A 1 -30.13 -31.49 -20.12
C MET A 1 -30.14 -30.93 -18.70
N SER A 2 -29.84 -31.78 -17.72
CA SER A 2 -28.52 -31.82 -17.05
C SER A 2 -28.54 -30.96 -15.78
N ALA A 3 -28.72 -31.68 -14.67
CA ALA A 3 -28.41 -31.35 -13.29
C ALA A 3 -27.54 -30.09 -13.10
N ILE A 4 -28.14 -29.05 -12.52
CA ILE A 4 -27.39 -28.14 -11.66
C ILE A 4 -27.05 -28.96 -10.41
N LEU A 5 -25.82 -29.48 -10.44
CA LEU A 5 -25.13 -30.05 -9.29
C LEU A 5 -24.86 -28.94 -8.27
N ALA A 6 -25.88 -28.54 -7.54
CA ALA A 6 -25.73 -27.79 -6.30
C ALA A 6 -25.67 -28.78 -5.12
N ASN A 7 -24.69 -29.69 -5.15
CA ASN A 7 -24.23 -30.32 -3.92
C ASN A 7 -23.25 -29.35 -3.25
N SER A 8 -23.77 -28.28 -2.64
CA SER A 8 -23.14 -27.76 -1.44
C SER A 8 -23.64 -28.65 -0.30
N SER A 9 -23.02 -29.81 -0.15
CA SER A 9 -23.04 -30.57 1.09
C SER A 9 -22.30 -29.75 2.16
N ALA A 10 -22.93 -28.68 2.62
CA ALA A 10 -22.75 -28.17 3.96
C ALA A 10 -23.64 -29.02 4.86
N SER A 11 -23.22 -30.27 5.05
CA SER A 11 -23.69 -31.12 6.14
C SER A 11 -23.26 -30.46 7.45
N ALA A 12 -24.14 -29.69 8.07
CA ALA A 12 -23.97 -29.27 9.46
C ALA A 12 -25.26 -29.61 10.21
N SER A 13 -25.19 -30.73 10.95
CA SER A 13 -26.22 -31.26 11.82
C SER A 13 -26.74 -30.20 12.80
N GLY A 14 -28.05 -29.96 12.76
CA GLY A 14 -28.74 -29.01 13.63
C GLY A 14 -28.61 -29.37 15.12
N GLY A 15 -28.29 -28.38 15.96
CA GLY A 15 -28.17 -28.52 17.42
C GLY A 15 -26.76 -28.25 17.93
N MET A 16 -25.80 -29.13 17.61
CA MET A 16 -24.35 -28.89 17.83
C MET A 16 -23.75 -27.97 16.75
N GLY A 17 -24.50 -27.76 15.66
CA GLY A 17 -24.11 -26.94 14.52
C GLY A 17 -24.10 -25.44 14.76
N MET A 18 -24.88 -24.86 15.68
CA MET A 18 -24.93 -23.40 15.83
C MET A 18 -23.71 -22.83 16.58
N PHE A 19 -23.33 -23.44 17.71
CA PHE A 19 -22.14 -23.03 18.45
C PHE A 19 -20.85 -23.36 17.67
N GLY A 20 -20.82 -24.53 17.02
CA GLY A 20 -19.75 -24.90 16.09
C GLY A 20 -19.65 -23.96 14.89
N MET A 21 -20.77 -23.53 14.31
CA MET A 21 -20.82 -22.57 13.20
C MET A 21 -20.36 -21.17 13.63
N ILE A 22 -20.73 -20.70 14.82
CA ILE A 22 -20.26 -19.41 15.35
C ILE A 22 -18.75 -19.43 15.57
N ILE A 23 -18.22 -20.49 16.20
CA ILE A 23 -16.77 -20.66 16.36
C ILE A 23 -16.08 -20.70 14.99
N TRP A 24 -16.61 -21.47 14.04
CA TRP A 24 -16.04 -21.59 12.71
C TRP A 24 -16.05 -20.24 11.98
N LEU A 25 -17.13 -19.46 12.06
CA LEU A 25 -17.23 -18.12 11.50
C LEU A 25 -16.21 -17.15 12.12
N VAL A 26 -16.07 -17.16 13.45
CA VAL A 26 -15.08 -16.33 14.15
C VAL A 26 -13.65 -16.72 13.76
N VAL A 27 -13.37 -18.01 13.58
CA VAL A 27 -12.07 -18.48 13.09
C VAL A 27 -11.80 -17.98 11.68
N ILE A 28 -12.78 -18.04 10.77
CA ILE A 28 -12.57 -17.54 9.40
C ILE A 28 -12.41 -16.03 9.35
N PHE A 29 -13.22 -15.28 10.10
CA PHE A 29 -13.10 -13.82 10.17
C PHE A 29 -11.80 -13.41 10.85
N GLY A 30 -11.41 -14.10 11.93
CA GLY A 30 -10.14 -13.88 12.62
C GLY A 30 -8.94 -14.19 11.72
N PHE A 31 -9.00 -15.29 10.97
CA PHE A 31 -7.97 -15.67 10.02
C PHE A 31 -7.87 -14.67 8.87
N MET A 32 -8.99 -14.27 8.26
CA MET A 32 -9.03 -13.26 7.18
C MET A 32 -8.54 -11.89 7.67
N TYR A 33 -8.93 -11.47 8.88
CA TYR A 33 -8.44 -10.25 9.51
C TYR A 33 -6.94 -10.31 9.77
N PHE A 34 -6.44 -11.43 10.31
CA PHE A 34 -5.01 -11.63 10.57
C PHE A 34 -4.18 -11.64 9.27
N LEU A 35 -4.69 -12.32 8.24
CA LEU A 35 -4.06 -12.36 6.92
C LEU A 35 -4.11 -11.03 6.19
N MET A 36 -5.03 -10.12 6.50
CA MET A 36 -5.09 -8.77 5.91
C MET A 36 -4.27 -7.75 6.70
N ILE A 37 -4.17 -7.87 8.03
CA ILE A 37 -3.39 -6.94 8.86
C ILE A 37 -1.88 -7.11 8.66
N ARG A 38 -1.41 -8.33 8.44
CA ARG A 38 0.00 -8.64 8.20
C ARG A 38 0.54 -8.06 6.88
N PRO A 39 -0.14 -8.18 5.72
CA PRO A 39 0.30 -7.55 4.48
C PRO A 39 0.18 -6.04 4.56
N GLN A 40 -0.88 -5.48 5.16
CA GLN A 40 -1.00 -4.02 5.28
C GLN A 40 0.14 -3.39 6.08
N LYS A 41 0.51 -3.99 7.22
CA LYS A 41 1.65 -3.50 8.02
C LYS A 41 2.98 -3.62 7.29
N LYS A 42 3.14 -4.56 6.35
CA LYS A 42 4.35 -4.68 5.53
C LYS A 42 4.41 -3.60 4.45
N GLU A 43 3.30 -3.35 3.77
CA GLU A 43 3.20 -2.30 2.75
C GLU A 43 3.42 -0.90 3.34
N GLN A 44 2.81 -0.61 4.50
CA GLN A 44 3.02 0.67 5.21
C GLN A 44 4.49 0.87 5.58
N LYS A 45 5.12 -0.15 6.20
CA LYS A 45 6.54 -0.08 6.54
C LYS A 45 7.43 0.10 5.32
N LYS A 46 7.12 -0.54 4.20
CA LYS A 46 7.87 -0.37 2.96
C LYS A 46 7.75 1.06 2.43
N LYS A 47 6.55 1.65 2.49
CA LYS A 47 6.32 3.05 2.13
C LYS A 47 7.07 4.00 3.05
N ASP A 48 7.02 3.82 4.37
CA ASP A 48 7.75 4.66 5.32
C ASP A 48 9.26 4.58 5.11
N LEU A 49 9.80 3.38 4.84
CA LEU A 49 11.21 3.19 4.50
C LEU A 49 11.58 3.92 3.21
N MET A 50 10.78 3.77 2.15
CA MET A 50 11.00 4.49 0.88
C MET A 50 11.00 6.00 1.08
N LEU A 51 10.08 6.53 1.88
CA LEU A 51 10.06 7.96 2.22
C LEU A 51 11.29 8.35 3.04
N SER A 52 11.73 7.53 4.00
CA SER A 52 12.93 7.82 4.79
C SER A 52 14.22 7.90 3.97
N GLU A 53 14.27 7.20 2.83
CA GLU A 53 15.42 7.15 1.93
C GLU A 53 15.49 8.32 0.94
N VAL A 54 14.45 9.15 0.87
CA VAL A 54 14.36 10.33 0.01
C VAL A 54 15.38 11.38 0.48
N ALA A 55 16.23 11.83 -0.44
CA ALA A 55 17.21 12.90 -0.22
C ALA A 55 17.05 14.07 -1.19
N VAL A 56 17.68 15.20 -0.85
CA VAL A 56 17.79 16.34 -1.76
C VAL A 56 18.67 15.95 -2.94
N GLY A 57 18.20 16.25 -4.15
CA GLY A 57 18.84 15.87 -5.42
C GLY A 57 18.23 14.64 -6.09
N ASP A 58 17.37 13.89 -5.39
CA ASP A 58 16.69 12.73 -5.99
C ASP A 58 15.61 13.16 -6.99
N THR A 59 15.47 12.37 -8.05
CA THR A 59 14.34 12.51 -8.98
C THR A 59 13.19 11.68 -8.44
N VAL A 60 12.00 12.27 -8.36
CA VAL A 60 10.83 11.60 -7.78
C VAL A 60 9.67 11.58 -8.77
N LEU A 61 8.97 10.45 -8.77
CA LEU A 61 7.69 10.29 -9.42
C LEU A 61 6.59 10.53 -8.38
N THR A 62 5.77 11.54 -8.62
CA THR A 62 4.59 11.81 -7.80
C THR A 62 3.45 10.84 -8.13
N THR A 63 2.53 10.64 -7.19
CA THR A 63 1.33 9.80 -7.38
C THR A 63 0.45 10.26 -8.54
N SER A 64 0.51 11.55 -8.89
CA SER A 64 -0.18 12.14 -10.05
C SER A 64 0.54 11.95 -11.39
N GLY A 65 1.73 11.34 -11.41
CA GLY A 65 2.49 11.07 -12.63
C GLY A 65 3.47 12.16 -13.07
N PHE A 66 3.73 13.17 -12.23
CA PHE A 66 4.75 14.18 -12.51
C PHE A 66 6.12 13.74 -12.01
N TYR A 67 7.14 13.98 -12.83
CA TYR A 67 8.55 13.85 -12.47
C TYR A 67 9.13 15.21 -12.08
N GLY A 68 9.89 15.24 -11.00
CA GLY A 68 10.62 16.42 -10.59
C GLY A 68 11.81 16.07 -9.70
N THR A 69 12.64 17.06 -9.40
CA THR A 69 13.83 16.88 -8.56
C THR A 69 13.61 17.56 -7.22
N ILE A 70 13.94 16.87 -6.13
CA ILE A 70 13.83 17.43 -4.79
C ILE A 70 14.97 18.42 -4.57
N ILE A 71 14.61 19.65 -4.21
CA ILE A 71 15.58 20.72 -3.92
C ILE A 71 15.69 21.02 -2.44
N ASP A 72 14.66 20.68 -1.65
CA ASP A 72 14.64 20.90 -0.21
C ASP A 72 13.63 19.95 0.47
N ILE A 73 13.89 19.63 1.74
CA ILE A 73 13.04 18.75 2.56
C ILE A 73 12.86 19.41 3.92
N VAL A 74 11.62 19.69 4.28
CA VAL A 74 11.22 20.28 5.56
C VAL A 74 10.22 19.34 6.22
N ASP A 75 10.69 18.55 7.19
CA ASP A 75 9.91 17.55 7.92
C ASP A 75 9.14 16.59 6.97
N ASP A 76 7.81 16.74 6.90
CA ASP A 76 6.90 15.95 6.06
C ASP A 76 6.58 16.60 4.70
N THR A 77 7.19 17.75 4.41
CA THR A 77 7.02 18.50 3.15
C THR A 77 8.31 18.48 2.35
N VAL A 78 8.24 18.15 1.08
CA VAL A 78 9.37 18.24 0.15
C VAL A 78 9.09 19.32 -0.87
N ILE A 79 10.11 20.12 -1.21
CA ILE A 79 10.02 21.10 -2.28
C ILE A 79 10.60 20.46 -3.53
N VAL A 80 9.75 20.31 -4.55
CA VAL A 80 10.12 19.69 -5.81
C VAL A 80 10.16 20.74 -6.89
N GLU A 81 11.23 20.70 -7.67
CA GLU A 81 11.40 21.50 -8.87
C GLU A 81 10.91 20.69 -10.08
N PHE A 82 10.02 21.29 -10.88
CA PHE A 82 9.41 20.64 -12.03
C PHE A 82 9.89 21.23 -13.36
N GLY A 83 10.36 20.34 -14.24
CA GLY A 83 10.75 20.68 -15.61
C GLY A 83 12.02 21.53 -15.70
N ASN A 84 12.25 22.14 -16.87
CA ASN A 84 13.49 22.86 -17.16
C ASN A 84 13.53 24.29 -16.58
N ASN A 85 12.49 24.71 -15.84
CA ASN A 85 12.39 26.04 -15.26
C ASN A 85 12.70 26.01 -13.76
N LYS A 86 13.89 26.52 -13.40
CA LYS A 86 14.40 26.55 -12.02
C LYS A 86 13.59 27.40 -11.02
N ASN A 87 12.58 28.12 -11.51
CA ASN A 87 11.68 28.91 -10.67
C ASN A 87 10.38 28.17 -10.29
N CYS A 88 10.13 26.97 -10.84
CA CYS A 88 8.91 26.21 -10.54
C CYS A 88 9.15 25.30 -9.34
N ARG A 89 9.06 25.87 -8.13
CA ARG A 89 9.22 25.15 -6.86
C ARG A 89 7.86 24.94 -6.22
N ILE A 90 7.45 23.68 -6.13
CA ILE A 90 6.13 23.33 -5.58
C ILE A 90 6.34 22.49 -4.32
N PRO A 91 5.87 22.96 -3.16
CA PRO A 91 5.86 22.15 -1.96
C PRO A 91 4.80 21.04 -2.11
N MET A 92 5.19 19.81 -1.79
CA MET A 92 4.30 18.66 -1.75
C MET A 92 4.54 17.85 -0.49
N GLN A 93 3.53 17.07 -0.10
CA GLN A 93 3.72 16.13 1.00
C GLN A 93 4.63 14.99 0.57
N LYS A 94 5.52 14.58 1.49
CA LYS A 94 6.40 13.44 1.31
C LYS A 94 5.60 12.16 1.00
N ALA A 95 4.43 12.01 1.60
CA ALA A 95 3.49 10.91 1.34
C ALA A 95 2.95 10.84 -0.11
N ALA A 96 3.07 11.92 -0.90
CA ALA A 96 2.61 11.95 -2.29
C ALA A 96 3.65 11.38 -3.28
N ILE A 97 4.84 11.00 -2.81
CA ILE A 97 5.90 10.38 -3.61
C ILE A 97 5.52 8.91 -3.86
N ALA A 98 5.40 8.56 -5.14
CA ALA A 98 5.08 7.20 -5.57
C ALA A 98 6.35 6.35 -5.73
N ASP A 99 7.40 6.94 -6.30
CA ASP A 99 8.69 6.31 -6.53
C ASP A 99 9.85 7.33 -6.46
N VAL A 100 11.05 6.84 -6.14
CA VAL A 100 12.27 7.64 -5.98
C VAL A 100 13.37 7.05 -6.86
N GLU A 101 13.76 7.80 -7.89
CA GLU A 101 14.91 7.52 -8.73
C GLU A 101 16.12 8.25 -8.14
N LYS A 102 16.93 7.51 -7.36
CA LYS A 102 18.24 7.98 -6.93
C LYS A 102 19.14 8.11 -8.15
N ALA A 103 19.82 9.24 -8.27
CA ALA A 103 20.75 9.52 -9.36
C ALA A 103 21.96 8.54 -9.42
N GLU A 104 22.10 7.62 -8.47
CA GLU A 104 23.23 6.71 -8.30
C GLU A 104 23.04 5.33 -8.97
N SER A 105 21.86 4.97 -9.49
CA SER A 105 21.65 3.68 -10.18
C SER A 105 22.02 3.69 -11.67
N ALA A 106 23.01 4.50 -12.05
CA ALA A 106 23.64 4.48 -13.37
C ALA A 106 25.17 4.44 -13.20
N SER A 107 25.67 3.32 -12.69
CA SER A 107 27.08 2.90 -12.79
C SER A 107 27.16 1.39 -12.82
#